data_AF-A0A1J3F5N4-F1
#
_entry.id   AF-A0A1J3F5N4-F1
#
_cell.length_a   1.000
_cell.length_b   1.000
_cell.length_c   1.000
_cell.angle_alpha   90.00
_cell.angle_beta   90.00
_cell.angle_gamma   90.00
#
_symmetry.space_group_name_H-M   'P 1'
#
loop_
_entity.id
_entity.type
_entity.pdbx_description
1 polymer ?
#
loop_
_entity_poly.entity_id
_entity_poly.type
_entity_poly.pdbx_seq_one_letter_code
_entity_poly.pdbx_strand_id
1 'polypeptide(L)' 'PNQPKPNIVVTQNDGVSVTIAETDADISRLSGYGQRPLSELDTLLPELPVSDDSATAFFPQITLFPDQGFSIGLAS' A
#
# COMPACT_ATOMS: atom_id res chain seq x y z
N PRO A 1 -6.95 -17.06 31.49
CA PRO A 1 -6.68 -17.90 30.30
C PRO A 1 -5.51 -17.27 29.49
N ASN A 2 -4.45 -18.03 29.23
CA ASN A 2 -3.23 -17.53 28.59
C ASN A 2 -3.50 -17.12 27.13
N GLN A 3 -3.60 -15.81 26.87
CA GLN A 3 -3.51 -15.30 25.51
C GLN A 3 -2.04 -15.31 25.08
N PRO A 4 -1.70 -15.89 23.92
CA PRO A 4 -0.34 -15.85 23.40
C PRO A 4 0.08 -14.40 23.15
N LYS A 5 1.38 -14.11 23.31
CA LYS A 5 1.92 -12.79 22.96
C LYS A 5 1.85 -12.61 21.43
N PRO A 6 1.50 -11.42 20.92
CA PRO A 6 1.56 -11.14 19.49
C PRO A 6 2.95 -11.42 18.92
N ASN A 7 3.01 -11.99 17.72
CA ASN A 7 4.24 -12.31 17.02
C ASN A 7 4.10 -12.02 15.51
N ILE A 8 5.24 -11.81 14.86
CA ILE A 8 5.35 -11.80 13.39
C ILE A 8 5.80 -13.20 12.99
N VAL A 9 5.01 -13.87 12.17
CA VAL A 9 5.28 -15.24 11.69
C VAL A 9 5.59 -15.17 10.20
N VAL A 10 6.67 -15.84 9.79
CA VAL A 10 7.03 -16.03 8.37
C VAL A 10 7.22 -17.52 8.13
N THR A 11 6.47 -18.07 7.18
CA THR A 11 6.48 -19.50 6.84
C THR A 11 7.00 -19.74 5.44
N GLN A 12 7.36 -21.00 5.16
CA GLN A 12 7.74 -21.40 3.81
C GLN A 12 6.52 -21.29 2.90
N ASN A 13 6.69 -20.56 1.79
CA ASN A 13 5.65 -20.17 0.82
C ASN A 13 4.82 -18.94 1.19
N ASP A 14 5.20 -18.19 2.22
CA ASP A 14 4.65 -16.84 2.40
C ASP A 14 5.05 -15.96 1.21
N GLY A 15 4.05 -15.25 0.68
CA GLY A 15 4.23 -14.29 -0.40
C GLY A 15 3.81 -12.90 0.04
N VAL A 16 4.34 -11.89 -0.65
CA VAL A 16 3.87 -10.52 -0.52
C VAL A 16 2.93 -10.26 -1.70
N SER A 17 1.66 -10.01 -1.40
CA SER A 17 0.71 -9.55 -2.41
C SER A 17 1.15 -8.17 -2.90
N VAL A 18 0.94 -7.85 -4.18
CA VAL A 18 1.25 -6.52 -4.74
C VAL A 18 0.08 -6.07 -5.60
N THR A 19 -0.40 -4.85 -5.39
CA THR A 19 -1.39 -4.22 -6.28
C THR A 19 -0.69 -3.48 -7.41
N ILE A 20 -1.10 -3.72 -8.65
CA ILE A 20 -0.69 -2.94 -9.82
C ILE A 20 -1.87 -2.11 -10.29
N ALA A 21 -1.73 -0.80 -10.32
CA ALA A 21 -2.77 0.15 -10.68
C ALA A 21 -2.26 1.15 -11.74
N GLU A 22 -3.18 1.87 -12.37
CA GLU A 22 -2.89 2.94 -13.33
C GLU A 22 -3.79 4.14 -13.02
N THR A 23 -3.27 5.35 -13.22
CA THR A 23 -4.02 6.59 -13.01
C THR A 23 -3.58 7.69 -13.97
N ASP A 24 -4.54 8.52 -14.38
CA ASP A 24 -4.32 9.73 -15.19
C ASP A 24 -4.01 10.96 -14.33
N ALA A 25 -3.81 10.80 -13.02
CA ALA A 25 -3.47 11.91 -12.14
C ALA A 25 -2.13 12.56 -12.53
N ASP A 26 -1.94 13.84 -12.18
CA ASP A 26 -0.69 14.54 -12.45
C ASP A 26 0.34 14.22 -11.35
N ILE A 27 1.35 13.39 -11.69
CA ILE A 27 2.38 12.99 -10.72
C ILE A 27 3.20 14.18 -10.23
N SER A 28 3.43 15.18 -11.08
CA SER A 28 4.21 16.38 -10.73
C SER A 28 3.51 17.20 -9.66
N ARG A 29 2.17 17.24 -9.73
CA ARG A 29 1.33 17.85 -8.70
C ARG A 29 1.33 17.04 -7.40
N LEU A 30 1.25 15.70 -7.49
CA LEU A 30 1.21 14.81 -6.32
C LEU A 30 2.56 14.71 -5.59
N SER A 31 3.68 14.83 -6.29
CA SER A 31 5.03 14.83 -5.71
C SER A 31 5.54 16.22 -5.30
N GLY A 32 4.79 17.28 -5.64
CA GLY A 32 5.17 18.65 -5.34
C GLY A 32 5.01 19.04 -3.86
N TYR A 33 5.56 20.21 -3.51
CA TYR A 33 5.45 20.81 -2.17
C TYR A 33 4.17 21.62 -1.96
N GLY A 34 3.31 21.73 -2.97
CA GLY A 34 2.05 22.45 -2.90
C GLY A 34 1.01 21.76 -2.02
N GLN A 35 0.04 22.54 -1.53
CA GLN A 35 -1.14 21.99 -0.84
C GLN A 35 -1.98 21.15 -1.79
N ARG A 36 -2.48 20.02 -1.29
CA ARG A 36 -3.36 19.11 -2.03
C ARG A 36 -4.25 18.32 -1.06
N PRO A 37 -5.46 17.92 -1.48
CA PRO A 37 -6.31 17.03 -0.71
C PRO A 37 -5.62 15.69 -0.40
N LEU A 38 -5.79 15.19 0.83
CA LEU A 38 -5.27 13.88 1.23
C LEU A 38 -5.88 12.74 0.39
N SER A 39 -7.17 12.88 0.03
CA SER A 39 -7.91 11.90 -0.78
C SER A 39 -7.27 11.57 -2.12
N GLU A 40 -6.44 12.47 -2.66
CA GLU A 40 -5.71 12.21 -3.91
C GLU A 40 -4.53 11.26 -3.70
N LEU A 41 -3.91 11.30 -2.51
CA LEU A 41 -2.84 10.38 -2.14
C LEU A 41 -3.38 9.03 -1.67
N ASP A 42 -4.59 9.00 -1.09
CA ASP A 42 -5.24 7.76 -0.64
C ASP A 42 -5.40 6.76 -1.79
N THR A 43 -5.62 7.24 -3.03
CA THR A 43 -5.71 6.38 -4.23
C THR A 43 -4.39 5.69 -4.60
N LEU A 44 -3.25 6.16 -4.06
CA LEU A 44 -1.92 5.61 -4.32
C LEU A 44 -1.48 4.58 -3.26
N LEU A 45 -2.32 4.33 -2.26
CA LEU A 45 -2.09 3.33 -1.22
C LEU A 45 -3.00 2.12 -1.44
N PRO A 46 -2.52 0.90 -1.14
CA PRO A 46 -3.38 -0.27 -1.22
C PRO A 46 -4.27 -0.41 0.01
N GLU A 47 -5.42 -1.05 -0.16
CA GLU A 47 -6.26 -1.47 0.97
C GLU A 47 -5.69 -2.74 1.62
N LEU A 48 -5.37 -2.67 2.90
CA LEU A 48 -4.81 -3.80 3.65
C LEU A 48 -5.88 -4.87 3.91
N PRO A 49 -5.67 -6.12 3.49
CA PRO A 49 -6.53 -7.22 3.91
C PRO A 49 -6.28 -7.53 5.40
N VAL A 50 -7.30 -7.28 6.22
CA VAL A 50 -7.29 -7.58 7.66
C VAL A 50 -8.29 -8.70 7.95
N SER A 51 -7.87 -9.68 8.77
CA SER A 51 -8.72 -10.76 9.28
C SER A 51 -8.64 -10.80 10.81
N ASP A 52 -9.65 -11.41 11.46
CA ASP A 52 -9.75 -11.47 12.92
C ASP A 52 -8.59 -12.24 13.58
N ASP A 53 -8.01 -13.22 12.87
CA ASP A 53 -6.98 -14.13 13.41
C ASP A 53 -5.54 -13.82 12.93
N SER A 54 -5.38 -13.02 11.87
CA SER A 54 -4.06 -12.63 11.34
C SER A 54 -4.15 -11.41 10.43
N ALA A 55 -3.07 -10.65 10.34
CA ALA A 55 -2.98 -9.48 9.46
C ALA A 55 -1.71 -9.55 8.59
N THR A 56 -1.80 -8.99 7.40
CA THR A 56 -0.64 -8.85 6.50
C THR A 56 0.31 -7.81 7.07
N ALA A 57 1.61 -8.14 7.17
CA ALA A 57 2.60 -7.25 7.77
C ALA A 57 2.92 -6.01 6.92
N PHE A 58 2.86 -6.12 5.60
CA PHE A 58 2.90 -4.98 4.69
C PHE A 58 2.32 -5.34 3.33
N PHE A 59 1.72 -4.37 2.65
CA PHE A 59 1.11 -4.53 1.33
C PHE A 59 1.53 -3.36 0.41
N PRO A 60 2.33 -3.62 -0.64
CA PRO A 60 2.73 -2.60 -1.62
C PRO A 60 1.71 -2.40 -2.75
N GLN A 61 1.63 -1.17 -3.24
CA GLN A 61 0.96 -0.78 -4.49
C GLN A 61 1.94 -0.10 -5.43
N ILE A 62 1.97 -0.51 -6.69
CA ILE A 62 2.67 0.18 -7.78
C ILE A 62 1.60 0.83 -8.67
N THR A 63 1.60 2.16 -8.74
CA THR A 63 0.67 2.92 -9.58
C THR A 63 1.41 3.56 -10.74
N LEU A 64 1.02 3.21 -11.97
CA LEU A 64 1.55 3.79 -13.21
C LEU A 64 0.85 5.12 -13.51
N PHE A 65 1.64 6.11 -13.93
CA PHE A 65 1.20 7.39 -14.46
C PHE A 65 1.68 7.46 -15.93
N PRO A 66 0.80 7.25 -16.91
CA PRO A 66 1.19 7.17 -18.31
C PRO A 66 2.07 8.35 -18.73
N ASP A 67 3.21 8.04 -19.37
CA ASP A 67 4.23 8.98 -19.84
C ASP A 67 4.87 9.89 -18.79
N GLN A 68 4.55 9.71 -17.51
CA GLN A 68 4.97 10.57 -16.41
C GLN A 68 5.80 9.84 -15.34
N GLY A 69 5.60 8.53 -15.17
CA GLY A 69 6.38 7.70 -14.24
C GLY A 69 5.50 6.73 -13.45
N PHE A 70 5.92 6.40 -12.23
CA PHE A 70 5.15 5.55 -11.32
C PHE A 70 5.38 5.95 -9.86
N SER A 71 4.45 5.58 -8.98
CA SER A 71 4.61 5.67 -7.52
C SER A 71 4.59 4.30 -6.88
N ILE A 72 5.23 4.18 -5.72
CA ILE A 72 5.14 3.00 -4.85
C ILE A 72 4.53 3.43 -3.52
N GLY A 73 3.32 2.94 -3.23
CA GLY A 73 2.63 3.10 -1.95
C GLY A 73 2.87 1.89 -1.05
N LEU A 74 3.04 2.13 0.26
CA LEU A 74 3.22 1.08 1.27
C LEU A 74 2.23 1.28 2.41
N ALA A 75 1.53 0.21 2.79
CA ALA A 75 0.71 0.15 3.99
C ALA A 75 1.15 -1.03 4.87
N SER A 76 1.08 -0.87 6.19
CA SER A 76 1.48 -1.86 7.21
C SER A 76 0.68 -1.67 8.50
#